data_AF-A0A967V2P0-F1
#
_entry.id   AF-A0A967V2P0-F1
#
_cell.length_a   1.000
_cell.length_b   1.000
_cell.length_c   1.000
_cell.angle_alpha   90.00
_cell.angle_beta   90.00
_cell.angle_gamma   90.00
#
_symmetry.space_group_name_H-M   'P 1'
#
loop_
_entity.id
_entity.type
_entity.pdbx_description
1 polymer ?
#
loop_
_entity_poly.entity_id
_entity_poly.type
_entity_poly.pdbx_seq_one_letter_code
_entity_poly.pdbx_strand_id
1 'polypeptide(L)'
;MTTAIVPIKPFAEAKQRLSSDLDGVQRRALAAMTASHVVMACHTAGLPVAVVTDDDEVAVWASERGCRIVADPGSGLSDAVAVAVDEVDGPWLAVHADLPLLA
;
A
#
# COMPACT_ATOMS: atom_id res chain seq x y z
N MET A 1 -12.22 9.20 12.91
CA MET A 1 -11.18 9.80 12.04
C MET A 1 -11.10 8.92 10.80
N THR A 2 -11.03 9.46 9.60
CA THR A 2 -11.02 8.61 8.38
C THR A 2 -9.69 7.87 8.26
N THR A 3 -9.71 6.56 8.04
CA THR A 3 -8.48 5.76 7.83
C THR A 3 -8.24 5.50 6.35
N ALA A 4 -7.02 5.75 5.88
CA ALA A 4 -6.59 5.36 4.55
C ALA A 4 -6.13 3.90 4.57
N ILE A 5 -6.80 3.04 3.79
CA ILE A 5 -6.44 1.64 3.59
C ILE A 5 -5.65 1.55 2.29
N VAL A 6 -4.40 1.08 2.36
CA VAL A 6 -3.47 1.01 1.22
C VAL A 6 -3.04 -0.44 1.02
N PRO A 7 -3.70 -1.20 0.13
CA PRO A 7 -3.25 -2.54 -0.22
C PRO A 7 -1.95 -2.49 -1.02
N ILE A 8 -0.95 -3.25 -0.60
CA ILE A 8 0.37 -3.30 -1.24
C ILE A 8 0.77 -4.76 -1.40
N LYS A 9 1.03 -5.15 -2.65
CA LYS A 9 1.61 -6.46 -3.00
C LYS A 9 3.13 -6.47 -2.80
N PRO A 10 3.77 -7.64 -2.70
CA PRO A 10 5.23 -7.75 -2.71
C PRO A 10 5.87 -6.85 -3.78
N PHE A 11 6.82 -5.99 -3.38
CA PHE A 11 7.43 -5.05 -4.34
C PHE A 11 8.15 -5.75 -5.49
N ALA A 12 8.69 -6.95 -5.23
CA ALA A 12 9.33 -7.79 -6.25
C ALA A 12 8.37 -8.25 -7.36
N GLU A 13 7.08 -8.38 -7.05
CA GLU A 13 6.05 -8.82 -7.99
C GLU A 13 5.28 -7.68 -8.62
N ALA A 14 5.51 -6.44 -8.18
CA ALA A 14 4.77 -5.28 -8.64
C ALA A 14 5.10 -4.91 -10.10
N LYS A 15 4.19 -4.15 -10.72
CA LYS A 15 4.39 -3.46 -12.00
C LYS A 15 4.73 -4.35 -13.20
N GLN A 16 4.37 -5.64 -13.19
CA GLN A 16 4.71 -6.58 -14.28
C GLN A 16 4.36 -6.09 -15.70
N ARG A 17 3.32 -5.26 -15.85
CA ARG A 17 2.94 -4.65 -17.13
C ARG A 17 3.99 -3.69 -17.71
N LEU A 18 4.95 -3.24 -16.91
CA LEU A 18 6.08 -2.39 -17.32
C LEU A 18 7.36 -3.21 -17.63
N SER A 19 7.27 -4.54 -17.68
CA SER A 19 8.44 -5.42 -17.90
C SER A 19 9.09 -5.27 -19.28
N SER A 20 8.40 -4.67 -20.25
CA SER A 20 8.98 -4.29 -21.55
C SER A 20 10.03 -3.18 -21.44
N ASP A 21 9.89 -2.31 -20.44
CA ASP A 21 10.66 -1.06 -20.33
C ASP A 21 11.53 -1.03 -19.08
N LEU A 22 11.16 -1.78 -18.04
CA LEU A 22 11.82 -1.80 -16.74
C LEU A 22 12.17 -3.22 -16.32
N ASP A 23 13.41 -3.43 -15.89
CA ASP A 23 13.84 -4.69 -15.27
C ASP A 23 13.22 -4.88 -13.88
N GLY A 24 13.44 -6.05 -13.27
CA GLY A 24 12.86 -6.37 -11.96
C GLY A 24 13.28 -5.40 -10.85
N VAL A 25 14.51 -4.91 -10.87
CA VAL A 25 15.04 -3.97 -9.88
C VAL A 25 14.38 -2.61 -10.04
N GLN A 26 14.26 -2.12 -11.27
CA GLN A 26 13.61 -0.85 -11.60
C GLN A 26 12.11 -0.88 -11.26
N ARG A 27 11.42 -1.99 -11.56
CA ARG A 27 9.99 -2.15 -11.22
C ARG A 27 9.75 -2.14 -9.71
N ARG A 28 10.60 -2.86 -8.97
CA ARG A 28 10.57 -2.89 -7.50
C ARG A 28 10.81 -1.51 -6.90
N ALA A 29 11.86 -0.81 -7.36
CA ALA A 29 12.17 0.55 -6.93
C ALA A 29 11.00 1.51 -7.21
N LEU A 30 10.41 1.44 -8.40
CA LEU A 30 9.25 2.23 -8.77
C LEU A 30 8.06 1.95 -7.85
N ALA A 31 7.75 0.69 -7.57
CA ALA A 31 6.66 0.31 -6.67
C ALA A 31 6.84 0.87 -5.25
N ALA A 32 8.04 0.72 -4.68
CA ALA A 32 8.36 1.26 -3.36
C ALA A 32 8.32 2.80 -3.33
N MET A 33 8.78 3.46 -4.41
CA MET A 33 8.73 4.91 -4.55
C MET A 33 7.29 5.43 -4.60
N THR A 34 6.42 4.86 -5.45
CA THR A 34 5.03 5.33 -5.55
C THR A 34 4.24 5.04 -4.29
N ALA A 35 4.46 3.88 -3.66
CA ALA A 35 3.84 3.55 -2.38
C ALA A 35 4.26 4.54 -1.29
N SER A 36 5.55 4.90 -1.25
CA SER A 36 6.07 5.88 -0.28
C SER A 36 5.44 7.25 -0.48
N HIS A 37 5.25 7.67 -1.73
CA HIS A 37 4.59 8.93 -2.04
C HIS A 37 3.12 8.94 -1.59
N VAL A 38 2.37 7.87 -1.86
CA VAL A 38 0.98 7.73 -1.43
C VAL A 38 0.84 7.76 0.09
N VAL A 39 1.67 7.00 0.81
CA VAL A 39 1.67 6.99 2.28
C VAL A 39 1.99 8.39 2.84
N MET A 40 3.00 9.06 2.29
CA MET A 40 3.35 10.43 2.67
C MET A 40 2.20 11.42 2.44
N ALA A 41 1.52 11.33 1.29
CA ALA A 41 0.39 12.18 0.97
C ALA A 41 -0.78 11.97 1.94
N CYS A 42 -1.12 10.72 2.26
CA CYS A 42 -2.14 10.39 3.27
C CYS A 42 -1.80 10.96 4.65
N HIS A 43 -0.54 10.81 5.10
CA HIS A 43 -0.11 11.38 6.37
C HIS A 43 -0.13 12.91 6.37
N THR A 44 0.25 13.54 5.27
CA THR A 44 0.19 15.01 5.11
C THR A 44 -1.25 15.52 5.18
N ALA A 45 -2.20 14.75 4.63
CA ALA A 45 -3.64 15.01 4.77
C ALA A 45 -4.19 14.71 6.18
N GLY A 46 -3.35 14.29 7.11
CA GLY A 46 -3.72 13.98 8.49
C GLY A 46 -4.49 12.67 8.63
N LEU A 47 -4.30 11.70 7.73
CA LEU A 47 -4.96 10.38 7.79
C LEU A 47 -4.04 9.33 8.42
N PRO A 48 -4.50 8.51 9.39
CA PRO A 48 -3.83 7.26 9.72
C PRO A 48 -3.87 6.33 8.51
N VAL A 49 -2.81 5.54 8.35
CA VAL A 49 -2.65 4.64 7.22
C VAL A 49 -2.58 3.20 7.73
N ALA A 50 -3.44 2.35 7.16
CA ALA A 50 -3.40 0.90 7.32
C ALA A 50 -2.90 0.29 5.99
N VAL A 51 -1.72 -0.31 6.01
CA VAL A 51 -1.17 -1.06 4.88
C VAL A 51 -1.63 -2.49 4.98
N VAL A 52 -2.23 -3.01 3.90
CA VAL A 52 -2.65 -4.42 3.80
C VAL A 52 -1.63 -5.16 2.95
N THR A 53 -0.97 -6.15 3.53
CA THR A 53 0.09 -6.93 2.87
C THR A 53 0.26 -8.29 3.54
N ASP A 54 0.64 -9.31 2.77
CA ASP A 54 1.14 -10.61 3.23
C ASP A 54 2.68 -10.72 3.15
N ASP A 55 3.33 -9.69 2.61
CA ASP A 55 4.77 -9.63 2.42
C ASP A 55 5.51 -8.98 3.59
N ASP A 56 6.50 -9.70 4.15
CA ASP A 56 7.30 -9.27 5.30
C ASP A 56 8.12 -8.00 5.00
N GLU A 57 8.65 -7.85 3.79
CA GLU A 57 9.42 -6.67 3.43
C GLU A 57 8.53 -5.43 3.40
N VAL A 58 7.35 -5.52 2.79
CA VAL A 58 6.35 -4.44 2.78
C VAL A 58 5.89 -4.14 4.21
N ALA A 59 5.70 -5.15 5.06
CA ALA A 59 5.31 -4.96 6.46
C ALA A 59 6.37 -4.17 7.25
N VAL A 60 7.65 -4.53 7.12
CA VAL A 60 8.77 -3.78 7.73
C VAL A 60 8.81 -2.35 7.19
N TRP A 61 8.74 -2.19 5.86
CA TRP A 61 8.74 -0.89 5.19
C TRP A 61 7.60 0.02 5.67
N ALA A 62 6.41 -0.54 5.90
CA ALA A 62 5.22 0.17 6.37
C ALA A 62 5.36 0.58 7.85
N SER A 63 5.85 -0.32 8.69
CA SER A 63 6.12 -0.08 10.12
C SER A 63 7.08 1.09 10.32
N GLU A 64 8.19 1.11 9.57
CA GLU A 64 9.18 2.21 9.60
C GLU A 64 8.58 3.58 9.23
N ARG A 65 7.44 3.60 8.53
CA ARG A 65 6.71 4.81 8.12
C ARG A 65 5.55 5.15 9.05
N GLY A 66 5.38 4.42 10.16
CA GLY A 66 4.29 4.66 11.11
C GLY A 66 2.92 4.19 10.63
N CYS A 67 2.87 3.29 9.64
CA CYS A 67 1.63 2.67 9.20
C CYS A 67 1.23 1.52 10.13
N ARG A 68 -0.08 1.31 10.31
CA ARG A 68 -0.62 0.05 10.84
C ARG A 68 -0.50 -1.02 9.75
N ILE A 69 -0.21 -2.25 10.14
CA ILE A 69 -0.16 -3.40 9.22
C ILE A 69 -1.42 -4.24 9.44
N VAL A 70 -2.04 -4.64 8.34
CA VAL A 70 -3.15 -5.60 8.29
C VAL A 70 -2.73 -6.75 7.39
N ALA A 71 -2.97 -7.99 7.79
CA ALA A 71 -2.61 -9.16 7.00
C ALA A 71 -3.51 -9.26 5.76
N ASP A 72 -2.90 -9.41 4.57
CA ASP A 72 -3.65 -9.73 3.34
C ASP A 72 -4.04 -11.22 3.33
N PRO A 73 -5.33 -11.58 3.14
CA PRO A 73 -5.75 -12.97 3.01
C PRO A 73 -5.28 -13.65 1.71
N GLY A 74 -4.72 -12.91 0.74
CA GLY A 74 -4.15 -13.44 -0.50
C GLY A 74 -5.19 -13.77 -1.58
N SER A 75 -6.46 -13.44 -1.38
CA SER A 75 -7.57 -13.75 -2.30
C SER A 75 -7.92 -12.60 -3.26
N GLY A 76 -7.19 -11.48 -3.19
CA GLY A 76 -7.28 -10.37 -4.14
C GLY A 76 -7.59 -9.02 -3.49
N LEU A 77 -7.60 -7.97 -4.32
CA LEU A 77 -7.70 -6.59 -3.85
C LEU A 77 -8.96 -6.31 -3.01
N SER A 78 -10.12 -6.80 -3.46
CA SER A 78 -11.39 -6.57 -2.76
C SER A 78 -11.38 -7.18 -1.37
N ASP A 79 -10.82 -8.38 -1.23
CA ASP A 79 -10.76 -9.10 0.04
C ASP A 79 -9.71 -8.49 0.99
N ALA A 80 -8.57 -8.05 0.45
CA ALA A 80 -7.58 -7.27 1.20
C ALA A 80 -8.20 -6.00 1.80
N VAL A 81 -8.99 -5.26 1.02
CA VAL A 81 -9.70 -4.08 1.55
C VAL A 81 -10.77 -4.50 2.56
N ALA A 82 -11.53 -5.56 2.31
CA ALA A 82 -12.60 -6.02 3.20
C ALA A 82 -12.07 -6.37 4.60
N VAL A 83 -10.96 -7.12 4.69
CA VAL A 83 -10.32 -7.46 5.97
C VAL A 83 -9.89 -6.20 6.72
N ALA A 84 -9.31 -5.22 6.02
CA ALA A 84 -8.90 -3.97 6.65
C ALA A 84 -10.09 -3.11 7.12
N VAL A 85 -11.22 -3.13 6.39
CA VAL A 85 -12.44 -2.43 6.80
C VAL A 85 -12.97 -2.96 8.13
N ASP A 86 -12.89 -4.27 8.36
CA ASP A 86 -13.33 -4.89 9.62
C ASP A 86 -12.40 -4.55 10.81
N GLU A 87 -11.17 -4.08 10.53
CA GLU A 87 -10.16 -3.76 11.52
C GLU A 87 -10.03 -2.26 11.87
N VAL A 88 -10.70 -1.37 11.12
CA VAL A 88 -10.64 0.08 11.30
C VAL A 88 -11.96 0.63 11.86
N ASP A 89 -11.84 1.55 12.81
CA ASP A 89 -13.00 2.23 13.38
C ASP A 89 -13.40 3.47 12.56
N GLY A 90 -14.67 3.54 12.18
CA GLY A 90 -15.25 4.73 11.53
C GLY A 90 -15.04 4.79 10.01
N PRO A 91 -15.08 5.99 9.40
CA PRO A 91 -14.98 6.14 7.95
C PRO A 91 -13.63 5.65 7.41
N TRP A 92 -13.62 5.15 6.18
CA TRP A 92 -12.42 4.65 5.52
C TRP A 92 -12.37 5.10 4.06
N LEU A 93 -11.16 5.07 3.49
CA LEU A 93 -10.90 5.29 2.07
C LEU A 93 -9.87 4.26 1.60
N ALA A 94 -10.19 3.49 0.56
CA ALA A 94 -9.19 2.66 -0.11
C ALA A 94 -8.38 3.50 -1.09
N VAL A 95 -7.05 3.53 -0.93
CA VAL A 95 -6.13 4.30 -1.76
C VAL A 95 -5.12 3.36 -2.41
N HIS A 96 -5.01 3.41 -3.74
CA HIS A 96 -4.04 2.61 -4.46
C HIS A 96 -2.62 3.12 -4.26
N ALA A 97 -1.67 2.21 -4.03
CA ALA A 97 -0.26 2.53 -3.77
C ALA A 97 0.52 2.99 -5.02
N ASP A 98 -0.14 3.17 -6.15
CA ASP A 98 0.46 3.55 -7.40
C ASP A 98 -0.10 4.81 -8.06
N LEU A 99 -0.42 5.77 -7.22
CA LEU A 99 -0.80 7.12 -7.63
C LEU A 99 0.41 8.06 -7.46
N PRO A 100 1.39 8.09 -8.39
CA PRO A 100 2.62 8.86 -8.25
C PRO A 100 2.44 10.38 -8.24
N LEU A 101 1.23 10.86 -8.52
CA LEU A 101 0.88 12.28 -8.62
C LEU A 101 -0.22 12.66 -7.60
N LEU A 102 -0.42 11.85 -6.57
CA LEU A 102 -1.39 12.12 -5.51
C LEU A 102 -0.95 13.37 -4.73
N ALA A 103 -1.79 14.40 -4.71
CA ALA A 103 -1.50 15.71 -4.13
C ALA A 103 -2.52 16.11 -3.07
#